data_AF-A0A926BZB1-F1
#
_entry.id   AF-A0A926BZB1-F1
#
_cell.length_a   1.000
_cell.length_b   1.000
_cell.length_c   1.000
_cell.angle_alpha   90.00
_cell.angle_beta   90.00
_cell.angle_gamma   90.00
#
_symmetry.space_group_name_H-M   'P 1'
#
loop_
_entity.id
_entity.type
_entity.pdbx_description
1 polymer ?
#
loop_
_entity_poly.entity_id
_entity_poly.type
_entity_poly.pdbx_seq_one_letter_code
_entity_poly.pdbx_strand_id
1 'polypeptide(L)'
;MPQPRLIFRADGNAQIGLGHVMRCLALADMLGDGYDRHFVIVEPDAALTTLLTDKNITAIRLLTNNVAEFSGFVRPGDVVVLDGYSFDEAYQRTLRRGIKKLVFIDDF
;
A
#
# COMPACT_ATOMS: atom_id res chain seq x y z
N MET A 1 -10.68 -0.87 21.12
CA MET A 1 -9.76 0.12 20.50
C MET A 1 -9.92 0.04 19.00
N PRO A 2 -9.78 1.12 18.23
CA PRO A 2 -9.79 1.02 16.77
C PRO A 2 -8.66 0.09 16.30
N GLN A 3 -8.92 -0.71 15.26
CA GLN A 3 -7.90 -1.59 14.68
C GLN A 3 -6.76 -0.74 14.09
N PRO A 4 -5.50 -1.16 14.23
CA PRO A 4 -4.38 -0.48 13.59
C PRO A 4 -4.54 -0.54 12.06
N ARG A 5 -4.25 0.58 11.39
CA ARG A 5 -4.31 0.67 9.93
C ARG A 5 -3.01 0.16 9.30
N LEU A 6 -3.15 -0.73 8.34
CA LEU A 6 -2.07 -1.26 7.53
C LEU A 6 -2.26 -0.81 6.09
N ILE A 7 -1.33 0.02 5.62
CA ILE A 7 -1.41 0.66 4.31
C ILE A 7 -0.34 0.03 3.41
N PHE A 8 -0.78 -0.67 2.37
CA PHE A 8 0.09 -1.18 1.33
C PHE A 8 0.18 -0.15 0.20
N ARG A 9 1.39 0.24 -0.16
CA ARG A 9 1.67 1.07 -1.32
C ARG A 9 2.49 0.23 -2.29
N ALA A 10 1.79 -0.27 -3.30
CA ALA A 10 2.33 -1.10 -4.36
C ALA A 10 1.60 -0.76 -5.65
N ASP A 11 2.31 -0.76 -6.77
CA ASP A 11 1.70 -0.59 -8.09
C ASP A 11 1.69 -1.93 -8.83
N GLY A 12 0.65 -2.12 -9.63
CA GLY A 12 0.53 -3.27 -10.51
C GLY A 12 -0.62 -3.08 -11.49
N ASN A 13 -0.42 -3.55 -12.71
CA ASN A 13 -1.45 -3.56 -13.76
C ASN A 13 -1.07 -4.59 -14.84
N ALA A 14 -1.89 -4.71 -15.88
CA ALA A 14 -1.66 -5.64 -16.99
C ALA A 14 -0.35 -5.40 -17.77
N GLN A 15 0.24 -4.21 -17.71
CA GLN A 15 1.47 -3.86 -18.43
C GLN A 15 2.74 -4.13 -17.60
N ILE A 16 2.75 -3.74 -16.32
CA ILE A 16 3.92 -3.88 -15.44
C ILE A 16 3.88 -5.17 -14.60
N GLY A 17 2.78 -5.91 -14.67
CA GLY A 17 2.52 -7.09 -13.84
C GLY A 17 1.89 -6.76 -12.49
N LEU A 18 1.43 -7.79 -11.80
CA LEU A 18 0.76 -7.69 -10.49
C LEU A 18 1.62 -8.20 -9.33
N GLY A 19 2.92 -8.44 -9.54
CA GLY A 19 3.80 -9.10 -8.57
C GLY A 19 3.80 -8.44 -7.18
N HIS A 20 4.10 -7.15 -7.10
CA HIS A 20 4.11 -6.38 -5.84
C HIS A 20 2.74 -6.41 -5.14
N VAL A 21 1.66 -6.21 -5.91
CA VAL A 21 0.29 -6.24 -5.39
C VAL A 21 -0.05 -7.61 -4.81
N MET A 22 0.24 -8.70 -5.53
CA MET A 22 -0.08 -10.06 -5.09
C MET A 22 0.76 -10.47 -3.87
N ARG A 23 2.03 -10.06 -3.81
CA ARG A 23 2.91 -10.29 -2.64
C ARG A 23 2.38 -9.56 -1.40
N CYS A 24 2.02 -8.30 -1.55
CA CYS A 24 1.37 -7.53 -0.50
C CYS A 24 0.01 -8.13 -0.09
N LEU A 25 -0.75 -8.67 -1.05
CA LEU A 25 -2.05 -9.30 -0.77
C LEU A 25 -1.90 -10.56 0.08
N ALA A 26 -0.90 -11.40 -0.24
CA ALA A 26 -0.56 -12.56 0.56
C ALA A 26 -0.17 -12.15 1.99
N LEU A 27 0.62 -11.09 2.16
CA LEU A 27 0.95 -10.54 3.49
C LEU A 27 -0.29 -10.03 4.23
N ALA A 28 -1.19 -9.33 3.53
CA ALA A 28 -2.46 -8.84 4.08
C ALA A 28 -3.39 -9.98 4.55
N ASP A 29 -3.42 -11.09 3.81
CA ASP A 29 -4.17 -12.30 4.16
C ASP A 29 -3.55 -12.98 5.40
N MET A 30 -2.23 -13.11 5.46
CA MET A 30 -1.52 -13.70 6.62
C MET A 30 -1.74 -12.94 7.92
N LEU A 31 -1.82 -11.61 7.86
CA LEU A 31 -2.06 -10.76 9.03
C LEU A 31 -3.54 -10.75 9.46
N GLY A 32 -4.43 -11.11 8.54
CA GLY A 32 -5.87 -11.26 8.78
C GLY A 32 -6.55 -9.97 9.26
N ASP A 33 -7.68 -10.14 9.95
CA ASP A 33 -8.56 -9.05 10.37
C ASP A 33 -8.07 -8.31 11.63
N GLY A 34 -6.83 -8.55 12.06
CA GLY A 34 -6.19 -7.78 13.13
C GLY A 34 -5.87 -6.33 12.74
N TYR A 35 -5.99 -6.01 11.44
CA TYR A 35 -5.69 -4.71 10.86
C TYR A 35 -6.84 -4.21 9.98
N ASP A 36 -7.02 -2.89 9.97
CA ASP A 36 -7.79 -2.20 8.94
C ASP A 36 -6.88 -2.03 7.71
N ARG A 37 -7.15 -2.80 6.65
CA ARG A 37 -6.24 -3.01 5.51
C ARG A 37 -6.63 -2.12 4.33
N HIS A 38 -5.65 -1.39 3.82
CA HIS A 38 -5.80 -0.48 2.68
C HIS A 38 -4.71 -0.75 1.65
N PHE A 39 -5.06 -0.74 0.37
CA PHE A 39 -4.13 -0.72 -0.74
C PHE A 39 -4.21 0.62 -1.45
N VAL A 40 -3.07 1.27 -1.62
CA VAL A 40 -2.94 2.55 -2.30
C VAL A 40 -2.15 2.33 -3.58
N ILE A 41 -2.83 2.48 -4.72
CA ILE A 41 -2.37 2.04 -6.03
C ILE A 41 -2.57 3.17 -7.03
N VAL A 42 -1.59 3.38 -7.92
CA VAL A 42 -1.76 4.31 -9.05
C VAL A 42 -2.72 3.69 -10.05
N GLU A 43 -3.85 4.35 -10.24
CA GLU A 43 -4.89 3.99 -11.22
C GLU A 43 -5.20 2.48 -11.29
N PRO A 44 -5.67 1.85 -10.18
CA PRO A 44 -6.02 0.44 -10.22
C PRO A 44 -7.17 0.19 -11.20
N ASP A 45 -7.08 -0.89 -11.97
CA ASP A 45 -8.18 -1.30 -12.82
C ASP A 45 -9.35 -1.88 -12.00
N ALA A 46 -10.49 -2.08 -12.68
CA ALA A 46 -11.69 -2.59 -12.04
C ALA A 46 -11.50 -4.00 -11.46
N ALA A 47 -10.73 -4.86 -12.14
CA ALA A 47 -10.51 -6.23 -11.71
C ALA A 47 -9.72 -6.28 -10.39
N LEU A 48 -8.68 -5.45 -10.27
CA LEU A 48 -7.90 -5.31 -9.04
C LEU A 48 -8.73 -4.71 -7.91
N THR A 49 -9.54 -3.69 -8.21
CA THR A 49 -10.45 -3.09 -7.21
C THR A 49 -11.45 -4.12 -6.67
N THR A 50 -12.04 -4.94 -7.54
CA THR A 50 -12.93 -6.04 -7.15
C THR A 50 -12.20 -7.09 -6.30
N LEU A 51 -11.01 -7.54 -6.73
CA LEU A 51 -10.20 -8.52 -6.00
C LEU A 51 -9.92 -8.08 -4.55
N LEU A 52 -9.58 -6.80 -4.34
CA LEU A 52 -9.31 -6.26 -3.01
C LEU A 52 -10.59 -6.14 -2.19
N THR A 53 -11.68 -5.67 -2.81
CA THR A 53 -12.98 -5.51 -2.14
C THR A 53 -13.54 -6.85 -1.66
N ASP A 54 -13.43 -7.91 -2.47
CA ASP A 54 -13.86 -9.27 -2.12
C ASP A 54 -13.11 -9.84 -0.89
N LYS A 55 -11.93 -9.28 -0.59
CA LYS A 55 -11.10 -9.62 0.58
C LYS A 55 -11.30 -8.66 1.76
N ASN A 56 -12.31 -7.80 1.73
CA ASN A 56 -12.53 -6.73 2.72
C ASN A 56 -11.31 -5.80 2.87
N ILE A 57 -10.65 -5.49 1.74
CA ILE A 57 -9.52 -4.57 1.69
C ILE A 57 -9.95 -3.32 0.92
N THR A 58 -9.71 -2.15 1.51
CA THR A 58 -10.05 -0.88 0.87
C THR A 58 -9.03 -0.53 -0.20
N ALA A 59 -9.46 -0.37 -1.45
CA ALA A 59 -8.62 0.14 -2.53
C ALA A 59 -8.73 1.67 -2.62
N ILE A 60 -7.59 2.35 -2.59
CA ILE A 60 -7.46 3.81 -2.71
C ILE A 60 -6.68 4.11 -3.99
N ARG A 61 -7.27 4.94 -4.84
CA ARG A 61 -6.65 5.38 -6.09
C ARG A 61 -5.73 6.57 -5.85
N LEU A 62 -4.53 6.48 -6.42
CA LEU A 62 -3.67 7.62 -6.73
C LEU A 62 -3.73 7.94 -8.22
N LEU A 63 -3.52 9.20 -8.56
CA LEU A 63 -3.33 9.67 -9.93
C LEU A 63 -1.87 9.53 -10.36
N THR A 64 -0.94 9.73 -9.42
CA THR A 64 0.50 9.69 -9.69
C THR A 64 1.26 8.96 -8.60
N ASN A 65 2.48 8.51 -8.90
CA ASN A 65 3.37 7.97 -7.89
C ASN A 65 4.09 9.06 -7.07
N ASN A 66 3.42 10.18 -6.80
CA ASN A 66 4.00 11.28 -6.03
C ASN A 66 3.84 11.01 -4.52
N VAL A 67 4.95 11.08 -3.78
CA VAL A 67 4.93 10.90 -2.32
C VAL A 67 4.04 11.91 -1.60
N ALA A 68 3.92 13.13 -2.10
CA ALA A 68 3.06 14.15 -1.52
C ALA A 68 1.59 13.77 -1.64
N GLU A 69 1.18 13.22 -2.79
CA GLU A 69 -0.17 12.70 -3.00
C GLU A 69 -0.45 11.53 -2.05
N PHE A 70 0.46 10.55 -2.00
CA PHE A 70 0.33 9.40 -1.11
C PHE A 70 0.29 9.81 0.37
N SER A 71 1.09 10.79 0.77
CA SER A 71 1.16 11.26 2.16
C SER A 71 -0.17 11.82 2.67
N GLY A 72 -1.08 12.25 1.79
CA GLY A 72 -2.43 12.70 2.17
C GLY A 72 -3.34 11.57 2.67
N PHE A 73 -2.99 10.31 2.42
CA PHE A 73 -3.80 9.13 2.80
C PHE A 73 -3.31 8.42 4.06
N VAL A 74 -2.12 8.76 4.54
CA VAL A 74 -1.50 8.17 5.73
C VAL A 74 -1.64 9.06 6.95
N ARG A 75 -1.56 8.47 8.14
CA ARG A 75 -1.73 9.13 9.44
C ARG A 75 -0.67 8.65 10.44
N PRO A 76 -0.37 9.42 11.50
CA PRO A 76 0.69 9.07 12.47
C PRO A 76 0.58 7.70 13.13
N GLY A 77 -0.61 7.08 13.14
CA GLY A 77 -0.83 5.73 13.69
C GLY A 77 -0.62 4.59 12.70
N ASP A 78 -0.47 4.88 11.41
CA ASP A 78 -0.48 3.88 10.34
C ASP A 78 0.86 3.12 10.27
N VAL A 79 0.76 1.83 9.95
CA VAL A 79 1.90 1.04 9.46
C VAL A 79 1.84 1.03 7.94
N VAL A 80 2.91 1.46 7.28
CA VAL A 80 2.99 1.49 5.82
C VAL A 80 3.95 0.41 5.33
N VAL A 81 3.50 -0.39 4.36
CA VAL A 81 4.31 -1.34 3.59
C VAL A 81 4.51 -0.77 2.20
N LEU A 82 5.77 -0.51 1.83
CA LEU A 82 6.15 -0.12 0.48
C LEU A 82 6.71 -1.34 -0.26
N ASP A 83 6.20 -1.62 -1.45
CA ASP A 83 6.67 -2.71 -2.31
C ASP A 83 6.72 -2.26 -3.77
N GLY A 84 7.93 -1.98 -4.26
CA GLY A 84 8.14 -1.46 -5.62
C GLY A 84 9.44 -0.68 -5.77
N TYR A 85 9.97 -0.69 -7.00
CA TYR A 85 11.29 -0.12 -7.33
C TYR A 85 11.38 1.42 -7.26
N SER A 86 10.24 2.11 -7.24
CA SER A 86 10.16 3.57 -7.30
C SER A 86 10.22 4.26 -5.92
N PHE A 87 10.31 3.49 -4.83
CA PHE A 87 10.28 4.00 -3.45
C PHE A 87 11.69 4.24 -2.89
N ASP A 88 12.37 5.22 -3.50
CA ASP A 88 13.73 5.62 -3.11
C ASP A 88 13.84 6.18 -1.68
N GLU A 89 15.08 6.49 -1.26
CA GLU A 89 15.35 7.00 0.09
C GLU A 89 14.62 8.34 0.36
N ALA A 90 14.44 9.19 -0.65
CA ALA A 90 13.75 10.47 -0.50
C ALA A 90 12.24 10.27 -0.27
N TYR A 91 11.63 9.32 -0.99
CA TYR A 91 10.26 8.88 -0.82
C TYR A 91 10.04 8.37 0.60
N GLN A 92 10.88 7.44 1.05
CA GLN A 92 10.79 6.85 2.39
C GLN A 92 10.98 7.89 3.50
N ARG A 93 11.95 8.80 3.36
CA ARG A 93 12.24 9.86 4.35
C ARG A 93 11.06 10.81 4.52
N THR A 94 10.38 11.14 3.42
CA THR A 94 9.20 12.00 3.44
C THR A 94 8.06 11.33 4.21
N LEU A 95 7.82 10.04 3.98
CA LEU A 95 6.76 9.30 4.66
C LEU A 95 7.00 9.05 6.14
N ARG A 96 8.24 8.73 6.54
CA ARG A 96 8.58 8.36 7.94
C ARG A 96 8.14 9.40 8.97
N ARG A 97 7.99 10.67 8.59
CA ARG A 97 7.54 11.76 9.49
C ARG A 97 6.05 11.71 9.82
N GLY A 98 5.24 11.07 8.99
CA GLY A 98 3.77 11.10 9.08
C GLY A 98 3.13 9.79 9.52
N ILE A 99 3.91 8.77 9.89
CA ILE A 99 3.43 7.40 10.13
C ILE A 99 4.10 6.76 11.35
N LYS A 100 3.50 5.67 11.86
CA LYS A 100 4.02 4.95 13.03
C LYS A 100 5.22 4.08 12.68
N LYS A 101 5.14 3.38 11.55
CA LYS A 101 6.18 2.44 11.11
C LYS A 101 6.18 2.32 9.59
N LEU A 102 7.39 2.29 9.03
CA LEU A 102 7.63 1.96 7.63
C LEU A 102 8.23 0.55 7.54
N VAL A 103 7.66 -0.27 6.68
CA VAL A 103 8.20 -1.56 6.22
C VAL A 103 8.44 -1.42 4.72
N PHE A 104 9.62 -1.82 4.25
CA PHE A 104 9.98 -1.78 2.83
C PHE A 104 10.37 -3.18 2.40
N ILE A 105 9.77 -3.65 1.31
CA ILE A 105 10.13 -4.91 0.66
C ILE A 105 11.11 -4.56 -0.44
N ASP A 106 12.35 -5.01 -0.27
CA ASP A 106 13.42 -4.84 -1.24
C ASP A 106 13.79 -6.21 -1.82
N ASP A 107 14.02 -6.26 -3.13
CA ASP A 107 14.35 -7.49 -3.88
C ASP A 107 15.86 -7.55 -4.23
N PHE A 108 16.67 -6.62 -3.70
CA PHE A 108 18.12 -6.47 -3.95
C PHE A 108 19.00 -6.73 -2.72
#